data_AF-A0A6B3I962-F1
#
_entry.id   AF-A0A6B3I962-F1
#
_cell.length_a   1.000
_cell.length_b   1.000
_cell.length_c   1.000
_cell.angle_alpha   90.00
_cell.angle_beta   90.00
_cell.angle_gamma   90.00
#
_symmetry.space_group_name_H-M   'P 1'
#
loop_
_entity.id
_entity.type
_entity.pdbx_description
1 polymer ?
#
loop_
_entity_poly.entity_id
_entity_poly.type
_entity_poly.pdbx_seq_one_letter_code
_entity_poly.pdbx_strand_id
1 'polypeptide(L)'
;GGGLSTNPKLGVRLGAWVPLDEVADVYGGVIGIFRDYGYRRLRTRARLKFLVADWGAEKFRQVLEDDYLQRKLVDGPAPEQPAQTWRDHLG
;
A
#
# COMPACT_ATOMS: atom_id res chain seq x y z
N GLY A 1 0.48 0.45 4.19
CA GLY A 1 1.51 1.50 4.15
C GLY A 1 2.60 1.18 5.15
N GLY A 2 3.86 1.38 4.77
CA GLY A 2 5.02 1.11 5.65
C GLY A 2 5.56 2.38 6.34
N GLY A 3 6.44 2.20 7.32
CA GLY A 3 7.25 3.29 7.86
C GLY A 3 7.87 3.01 9.24
N LEU A 4 9.10 3.49 9.43
CA LEU A 4 10.02 3.10 10.52
C LEU A 4 9.96 3.96 11.80
N SER A 5 9.05 4.93 11.88
CA SER A 5 8.87 5.73 13.11
C SER A 5 8.39 4.85 14.30
N THR A 6 8.25 5.44 15.49
CA THR A 6 8.02 4.81 16.82
C THR A 6 7.08 3.60 16.89
N ASN A 7 6.09 3.50 16.01
CA ASN A 7 5.32 2.28 15.78
C ASN A 7 5.63 1.71 14.38
N PRO A 8 6.70 0.92 14.21
CA PRO A 8 7.16 0.47 12.90
C PRO A 8 6.13 -0.47 12.26
N LYS A 9 5.84 -0.26 10.97
CA LYS A 9 4.95 -1.11 10.18
C LYS A 9 5.60 -1.45 8.85
N LEU A 10 5.51 -2.71 8.44
CA LEU A 10 5.88 -3.15 7.10
C LEU A 10 4.87 -2.63 6.07
N GLY A 11 5.33 -2.53 4.83
CA GLY A 11 4.42 -2.35 3.70
C GLY A 11 3.45 -3.53 3.61
N VAL A 12 2.19 -3.23 3.34
CA VAL A 12 1.16 -4.26 3.15
C VAL A 12 0.87 -4.31 1.66
N ARG A 13 0.86 -5.52 1.08
CA ARG A 13 0.51 -5.71 -0.33
C ARG A 13 -0.97 -5.39 -0.53
N LEU A 14 -1.28 -4.63 -1.58
CA LEU A 14 -2.67 -4.44 -2.04
C LEU A 14 -3.15 -5.60 -2.94
N GLY A 15 -2.25 -6.55 -3.26
CA GLY A 15 -2.54 -7.64 -4.18
C GLY A 15 -2.69 -7.17 -5.63
N ALA A 16 -2.09 -6.04 -6.00
CA ALA A 16 -2.22 -5.42 -7.31
C ALA A 16 -0.87 -5.37 -8.05
N TRP A 17 -0.93 -5.51 -9.37
CA TRP A 17 0.13 -5.21 -10.32
C TRP A 17 -0.27 -4.02 -11.18
N VAL A 18 0.71 -3.19 -11.56
CA VAL A 18 0.49 -1.95 -12.30
C VAL A 18 1.45 -1.91 -13.49
N PRO A 19 0.97 -1.77 -14.72
CA PRO A 19 1.82 -1.58 -15.89
C PRO A 19 2.48 -0.19 -15.85
N LEU A 20 3.61 -0.05 -16.53
CA LEU A 20 4.50 1.12 -16.38
C LEU A 20 3.82 2.45 -16.74
N ASP A 21 2.99 2.45 -17.77
CA ASP A 21 2.24 3.59 -18.27
C ASP A 21 1.16 4.07 -17.30
N GLU A 22 0.64 3.20 -16.43
CA GLU A 22 -0.39 3.54 -15.45
C GLU A 22 0.18 3.97 -14.09
N VAL A 23 1.48 3.88 -13.87
CA VAL A 23 2.12 4.15 -12.56
C VAL A 23 1.80 5.56 -12.06
N ALA A 24 1.77 6.56 -12.95
CA ALA A 24 1.49 7.94 -12.58
C ALA A 24 0.08 8.11 -12.01
N ASP A 25 -0.92 7.50 -12.63
CA ASP A 25 -2.32 7.56 -12.20
C ASP A 25 -2.51 6.86 -10.85
N VAL A 26 -1.92 5.66 -10.70
CA VAL A 26 -1.98 4.90 -9.44
C VAL A 26 -1.30 5.67 -8.30
N TYR A 27 -0.12 6.24 -8.56
CA TYR A 27 0.58 7.06 -7.58
C TYR A 27 -0.21 8.32 -7.19
N GLY A 28 -0.80 9.00 -8.18
CA GLY A 28 -1.69 10.14 -7.98
C GLY A 28 -2.90 9.79 -7.13
N GLY A 29 -3.54 8.65 -7.40
CA GLY A 29 -4.66 8.13 -6.59
C GLY A 29 -4.27 7.84 -5.14
N VAL A 30 -3.12 7.20 -4.90
CA VAL A 30 -2.61 6.95 -3.55
C VAL A 30 -2.37 8.26 -2.78
N ILE A 31 -1.80 9.28 -3.44
CA ILE A 31 -1.64 10.61 -2.84
C ILE A 31 -2.99 11.24 -2.55
N GLY A 32 -3.95 11.15 -3.49
CA GLY A 32 -5.30 11.66 -3.34
C GLY A 32 -6.00 11.07 -2.12
N ILE A 33 -5.96 9.75 -1.96
CA ILE A 33 -6.51 9.06 -0.78
C ILE A 33 -5.86 9.59 0.50
N PHE A 34 -4.53 9.71 0.52
CA PHE A 34 -3.85 10.20 1.71
C PHE A 34 -4.16 11.68 2.00
N ARG A 35 -4.33 12.51 0.98
CA ARG A 35 -4.76 13.91 1.10
C ARG A 35 -6.15 13.98 1.71
N ASP A 36 -7.09 13.19 1.22
CA ASP A 36 -8.52 13.31 1.54
C ASP A 36 -8.86 12.61 2.85
N TYR A 37 -8.27 11.44 3.12
CA TYR A 37 -8.61 10.58 4.26
C TYR A 37 -7.50 10.47 5.32
N GLY A 38 -6.32 11.05 5.09
CA GLY A 38 -5.21 11.01 6.04
C GLY A 38 -5.53 11.75 7.35
N TYR A 39 -5.15 11.15 8.48
CA TYR A 39 -5.40 11.75 9.79
C TYR A 39 -4.57 13.02 10.01
N ARG A 40 -5.23 14.15 10.32
CA ARG A 40 -4.56 15.46 10.53
C ARG A 40 -4.55 15.95 11.97
N ARG A 41 -5.32 15.32 12.88
CA ARG A 41 -5.49 15.77 14.27
C ARG A 41 -4.25 15.54 15.14
N LEU A 42 -3.64 14.35 15.05
CA LEU A 42 -2.50 13.96 15.88
C LEU A 42 -1.32 13.61 14.96
N ARG A 43 -0.24 14.40 15.01
CA ARG A 43 0.94 14.24 14.12
C ARG A 43 1.57 12.85 14.24
N THR A 44 1.57 12.25 15.43
CA THR A 44 2.08 10.89 15.67
C THR A 44 1.27 9.80 14.95
N ARG A 45 0.03 10.11 14.52
CA ARG A 45 -0.87 9.23 13.78
C ARG A 45 -1.09 9.69 12.32
N ALA A 46 -0.39 10.71 11.85
CA ALA A 46 -0.65 11.35 10.56
C ALA A 46 0.01 10.69 9.34
N ARG A 47 0.56 9.49 9.46
CA ARG A 47 1.24 8.78 8.36
C ARG A 47 0.29 7.77 7.71
N LEU A 48 0.42 7.57 6.39
CA LEU A 48 -0.39 6.61 5.61
C LEU A 48 -0.45 5.20 6.23
N LYS A 49 0.59 4.77 6.94
CA LYS A 49 0.61 3.47 7.64
C LYS A 49 -0.50 3.29 8.67
N PHE A 50 -1.05 4.38 9.24
CA PHE A 50 -2.18 4.31 10.17
C PHE A 50 -3.50 4.19 9.44
N LEU A 51 -3.71 4.99 8.38
CA LEU A 51 -4.90 4.86 7.53
C LEU A 51 -5.03 3.44 6.96
N VAL A 52 -3.95 2.89 6.40
CA VAL A 52 -3.96 1.52 5.86
C VAL A 52 -4.10 0.46 6.96
N ALA A 53 -3.63 0.72 8.18
CA ALA A 53 -3.84 -0.21 9.29
C ALA A 53 -5.31 -0.25 9.74
N ASP A 54 -5.99 0.90 9.71
CA ASP A 54 -7.38 1.02 10.17
C ASP A 54 -8.37 0.59 9.08
N TRP A 55 -8.05 0.82 7.80
CA TRP A 55 -8.90 0.40 6.67
C TRP A 55 -8.63 -1.03 6.19
N GLY A 56 -7.40 -1.52 6.35
CA GLY A 56 -6.95 -2.72 5.67
C GLY A 56 -6.61 -2.48 4.20
N ALA A 57 -5.95 -3.47 3.59
CA ALA A 57 -5.50 -3.40 2.20
C ALA A 57 -6.66 -3.46 1.19
N GLU A 58 -7.67 -4.28 1.47
CA GLU A 58 -8.82 -4.48 0.60
C GLU A 58 -9.63 -3.19 0.41
N LYS A 59 -10.06 -2.56 1.50
CA LYS A 59 -10.78 -1.28 1.44
C LYS A 59 -9.94 -0.18 0.81
N PHE A 60 -8.64 -0.12 1.11
CA PHE A 60 -7.75 0.86 0.49
C PHE A 60 -7.68 0.68 -1.03
N ARG A 61 -7.57 -0.56 -1.52
CA ARG A 61 -7.60 -0.87 -2.95
C ARG A 61 -8.97 -0.53 -3.55
N GLN A 62 -10.06 -0.87 -2.88
CA GLN A 62 -11.41 -0.55 -3.35
C GLN A 62 -11.57 0.96 -3.58
N VAL A 63 -11.21 1.79 -2.59
CA VAL A 63 -11.30 3.25 -2.73
C VAL A 63 -10.40 3.77 -3.85
N LEU A 64 -9.19 3.22 -3.99
CA LEU A 64 -8.29 3.58 -5.09
C LEU A 64 -8.90 3.29 -6.47
N GLU A 65 -9.50 2.12 -6.62
CA GLU A 65 -10.16 1.70 -7.87
C GLU A 65 -11.43 2.49 -8.17
N ASP A 66 -12.31 2.61 -7.16
CA ASP A 66 -13.67 3.11 -7.34
C ASP A 66 -13.72 4.65 -7.36
N ASP A 67 -12.90 5.35 -6.57
CA ASP A 67 -12.98 6.81 -6.44
C ASP A 67 -11.93 7.54 -7.26
N TYR A 68 -10.74 6.96 -7.46
CA TYR A 68 -9.60 7.67 -8.07
C TYR A 68 -9.25 7.17 -9.47
N LEU A 69 -9.21 5.86 -9.69
CA LEU A 69 -8.82 5.28 -10.98
C LEU A 69 -10.01 5.03 -11.90
N GLN A 70 -11.22 4.91 -11.35
CA GLN A 70 -12.44 4.56 -12.08
C GLN A 70 -12.32 3.24 -12.86
N ARG A 71 -11.51 2.30 -12.36
CA ARG A 71 -11.26 0.98 -12.95
C ARG A 71 -10.64 0.04 -11.92
N LYS A 72 -10.72 -1.26 -12.19
CA LYS A 72 -10.05 -2.29 -11.39
C LYS A 72 -8.57 -2.40 -11.72
N LEU A 73 -7.74 -2.58 -10.69
CA LEU A 73 -6.32 -2.89 -10.86
C LEU A 73 -6.16 -4.36 -11.21
N VAL A 74 -5.11 -4.67 -11.96
CA VAL A 74 -4.72 -6.06 -12.25
C VAL A 74 -4.27 -6.74 -10.97
N ASP A 75 -4.64 -8.00 -10.77
CA ASP A 75 -4.17 -8.76 -9.62
C ASP A 75 -2.67 -9.07 -9.70
N GLY A 76 -2.00 -8.87 -8.57
CA GLY A 76 -0.57 -9.09 -8.38
C GLY A 76 -0.33 -9.90 -7.11
N PRO A 77 -0.55 -11.23 -7.15
CA PRO A 77 -0.42 -12.09 -5.97
C PRO A 77 0.98 -12.00 -5.37
N ALA A 78 1.11 -12.43 -4.11
CA ALA A 78 2.42 -12.51 -3.48
C ALA A 78 3.33 -13.46 -4.27
N PRO A 79 4.64 -13.18 -4.34
CA PRO A 79 5.57 -14.15 -4.89
C PRO A 79 5.47 -15.46 -4.10
N GLU A 80 5.70 -16.57 -4.79
CA GLU A 80 5.85 -17.86 -4.13
C GLU A 80 7.00 -17.81 -3.12
N GLN A 81 6.90 -18.64 -2.09
CA GLN A 81 8.01 -18.78 -1.15
C GLN A 81 9.24 -19.29 -1.91
N PRO A 82 10.43 -18.72 -1.67
CA PRO A 82 11.63 -19.17 -2.36
C PRO A 82 11.85 -20.67 -2.10
N ALA A 83 12.14 -21.41 -3.17
CA ALA A 83 12.31 -22.87 -3.13
C ALA A 83 13.42 -23.34 -2.17
N GLN A 84 14.38 -22.45 -1.87
CA GLN A 84 15.43 -22.65 -0.87
C GLN A 84 15.15 -21.73 0.32
N THR A 85 14.29 -22.17 1.23
CA THR A 85 14.27 -21.63 2.59
C THR A 85 15.70 -21.76 3.13
N TRP A 86 16.27 -20.66 3.64
CA TRP A 86 17.65 -20.58 4.16
C TRP A 86 18.77 -20.39 3.13
N ARG A 87 18.90 -19.15 2.63
CA ARG A 87 20.24 -18.55 2.56
C ARG A 87 20.37 -17.67 3.78
N ASP A 88 21.23 -18.04 4.71
CA ASP A 88 21.65 -17.07 5.69
C ASP A 88 22.36 -15.92 4.96
N HIS A 89 22.42 -14.77 5.59
CA HIS A 89 23.10 -13.60 5.02
C HIS A 89 24.64 -13.71 5.19
N LEU A 90 25.14 -14.91 5.55
CA LEU A 90 26.54 -15.20 5.83
C LEU A 90 27.24 -15.99 4.71
N GLY A 91 26.51 -16.51 3.71
CA GLY A 91 27.09 -17.04 2.47
C GLY A 91 26.68 -18.48 2.17
#